data_AF-A0A525CGB3-F1
#
_entry.id   AF-A0A525CGB3-F1
#
_cell.length_a   1.000
_cell.length_b   1.000
_cell.length_c   1.000
_cell.angle_alpha   90.00
_cell.angle_beta   90.00
_cell.angle_gamma   90.00
#
_symmetry.space_group_name_H-M   'P 1'
#
loop_
_entity.id
_entity.type
_entity.pdbx_description
1 polymer ?
#
loop_
_entity_poly.entity_id
_entity_poly.type
_entity_poly.pdbx_seq_one_letter_code
_entity_poly.pdbx_strand_id
1 'polypeptide(L)'
;MSLVNVPKSQEDHPFQIRASQGGPLKKAVVALLGKPLGALIGLGSLNSIYADIMANPEDTDFMQKVLDAMNINFAVSDEDLANIPRKGPAVIVANHPFGAVEGVIMGALLSRVRPDHKFMGNFFLNYIPDLRDRMILVDPFGSSSSIKKNIRPLKESIRCLR
;
A
#
# COMPACT_ATOMS: atom_id res chain seq x y z
N MET A 1 11.16 -7.60 -13.62
CA MET A 1 11.20 -6.13 -13.52
C MET A 1 10.47 -5.53 -14.73
N SER A 2 9.19 -5.25 -14.57
CA SER A 2 8.54 -4.15 -15.29
C SER A 2 7.87 -3.39 -14.16
N LEU A 3 8.75 -2.75 -13.37
CA LEU A 3 8.33 -1.75 -12.41
C LEU A 3 7.86 -0.61 -13.30
N VAL A 4 6.59 -0.22 -13.14
CA VAL A 4 6.10 1.04 -13.67
C VAL A 4 7.15 2.08 -13.33
N ASN A 5 7.77 2.70 -14.34
CA ASN A 5 8.81 3.68 -14.12
C ASN A 5 8.11 4.90 -13.48
N VAL A 6 8.16 4.99 -12.16
CA VAL A 6 7.49 6.02 -11.39
C VAL A 6 8.37 7.28 -11.47
N PRO A 7 7.92 8.38 -12.09
CA PRO A 7 8.72 9.59 -12.18
C PRO A 7 9.03 10.16 -10.78
N LYS A 8 10.21 10.76 -10.61
CA LYS A 8 10.71 11.28 -9.31
C LYS A 8 9.71 12.19 -8.57
N SER A 9 8.95 13.00 -9.32
CA SER A 9 7.88 13.87 -8.78
C SER A 9 6.68 13.13 -8.15
N GLN A 10 6.64 11.81 -8.28
CA GLN A 10 5.63 10.93 -7.69
C GLN A 10 6.15 10.22 -6.44
N GLU A 11 7.45 10.23 -6.17
CA GLU A 11 8.02 9.72 -4.92
C GLU A 11 7.81 10.72 -3.77
N ASP A 12 7.95 12.02 -4.04
CA ASP A 12 7.76 13.06 -3.01
C ASP A 12 6.28 13.28 -2.64
N HIS A 13 5.36 13.00 -3.57
CA HIS A 13 3.92 13.23 -3.40
C HIS A 13 3.09 12.07 -3.99
N PRO A 14 2.97 10.96 -3.26
CA PRO A 14 2.35 9.74 -3.77
C PRO A 14 0.82 9.84 -3.93
N PHE A 15 0.15 10.72 -3.19
CA PHE A 15 -1.32 10.80 -3.16
C PHE A 15 -1.85 11.93 -4.05
N GLN A 16 -2.18 11.64 -5.33
CA GLN A 16 -2.70 12.65 -6.26
C GLN A 16 -3.75 12.08 -7.22
N ILE A 17 -4.77 12.89 -7.54
CA ILE A 17 -5.72 12.57 -8.62
C ILE A 17 -5.01 12.81 -9.95
N ARG A 18 -4.71 11.73 -10.67
CA ARG A 18 -4.04 11.80 -11.97
C ARG A 18 -4.90 11.16 -13.03
N ALA A 19 -4.92 11.79 -14.21
CA ALA A 19 -5.56 11.20 -15.38
C ALA A 19 -4.79 9.92 -15.73
N SER A 20 -5.43 8.76 -15.61
CA SER A 20 -4.96 7.58 -16.33
C SER A 20 -5.10 7.86 -17.84
N GLN A 21 -4.29 7.16 -18.64
CA GLN A 21 -4.10 7.42 -20.07
C GLN A 21 -5.35 7.95 -20.81
N GLY A 22 -5.18 9.06 -21.55
CA GLY A 22 -6.26 9.72 -22.28
C GLY A 22 -5.78 10.92 -23.11
N GLY A 23 -6.63 11.34 -24.05
CA GLY A 23 -6.36 12.48 -24.95
C GLY A 23 -6.24 13.83 -24.23
N PRO A 24 -5.83 14.90 -24.96
CA PRO A 24 -5.49 16.21 -24.39
C PRO A 24 -6.61 16.81 -23.53
N LEU A 25 -7.86 16.61 -23.95
CA LEU A 25 -9.04 17.10 -23.25
C LEU A 25 -9.21 16.48 -21.85
N LYS A 26 -9.02 15.17 -21.70
CA LYS A 26 -9.11 14.50 -20.38
C LYS A 26 -8.00 14.98 -19.44
N LYS A 27 -6.80 15.22 -19.96
CA LYS A 27 -5.68 15.78 -19.18
C LYS A 27 -6.00 17.21 -18.72
N ALA A 28 -6.60 18.03 -19.58
CA ALA A 28 -7.01 19.39 -19.23
C ALA A 28 -8.10 19.42 -18.14
N VAL A 29 -9.12 18.55 -18.25
CA VAL A 29 -10.18 18.45 -17.23
C VAL A 29 -9.62 18.03 -15.88
N VAL A 30 -8.75 17.02 -15.84
CA VAL A 30 -8.12 16.58 -14.58
C VAL A 30 -7.17 17.64 -14.02
N ALA A 31 -6.45 18.39 -14.87
CA ALA A 31 -5.62 19.49 -14.42
C ALA A 31 -6.45 20.62 -13.77
N LEU A 32 -7.66 20.89 -14.30
CA LEU A 32 -8.55 21.92 -13.79
C LEU A 32 -9.27 21.49 -12.49
N LEU A 33 -9.78 20.26 -12.44
CA LEU A 33 -10.64 19.77 -11.35
C LEU A 33 -9.91 18.89 -10.33
N GLY A 34 -8.71 18.39 -10.63
CA GLY A 34 -7.99 17.43 -9.79
C GLY A 34 -7.46 18.02 -8.49
N LYS A 35 -7.00 19.28 -8.49
CA LYS A 35 -6.55 19.98 -7.28
C LYS A 35 -7.69 20.22 -6.27
N PRO A 36 -8.82 20.85 -6.64
CA PRO A 36 -9.90 21.09 -5.69
C PRO A 36 -10.51 19.78 -5.19
N LEU A 37 -10.67 18.78 -6.07
CA LEU A 37 -11.17 17.46 -5.67
C LEU A 37 -10.18 16.75 -4.73
N GLY A 38 -8.87 16.84 -4.99
CA GLY A 38 -7.83 16.28 -4.13
C GLY A 38 -7.79 16.92 -2.75
N ALA A 39 -8.03 18.22 -2.65
CA ALA A 39 -8.15 18.92 -1.37
C ALA A 39 -9.41 18.49 -0.61
N LEU A 40 -10.56 18.38 -1.30
CA LEU A 40 -11.84 17.98 -0.69
C LEU A 40 -11.77 16.57 -0.08
N ILE A 41 -11.10 15.62 -0.76
CA ILE A 41 -10.94 14.24 -0.28
C ILE A 41 -9.73 14.06 0.65
N GLY A 42 -8.99 15.14 0.96
CA GLY A 42 -7.89 15.10 1.94
C GLY A 42 -6.56 14.52 1.43
N LEU A 43 -6.32 14.45 0.11
CA LEU A 43 -5.02 13.97 -0.41
C LEU A 43 -3.86 14.90 -0.02
N GLY A 44 -4.12 16.19 0.15
CA GLY A 44 -3.12 17.14 0.65
C GLY A 44 -2.66 16.79 2.06
N SER A 45 -3.59 16.45 2.94
CA SER A 45 -3.30 15.99 4.30
C SER A 45 -2.51 14.68 4.29
N LEU A 46 -2.86 13.73 3.43
CA LEU A 46 -2.11 12.47 3.28
C LEU A 46 -0.66 12.70 2.82
N ASN A 47 -0.43 13.61 1.87
CA ASN A 47 0.93 13.95 1.45
C ASN A 47 1.71 14.66 2.56
N SER A 48 1.04 15.48 3.38
CA SER A 48 1.68 16.16 4.52
C SER A 48 2.12 15.13 5.57
N ILE A 49 1.22 14.22 5.95
CA ILE A 49 1.51 13.10 6.85
C ILE A 49 2.67 12.25 6.32
N TYR A 50 2.65 11.91 5.02
CA TYR A 50 3.73 11.14 4.40
C TYR A 50 5.07 11.89 4.46
N ALA A 51 5.09 13.19 4.16
CA ALA A 51 6.31 14.00 4.25
C ALA A 51 6.85 14.07 5.69
N ASP A 52 5.98 14.22 6.69
CA ASP A 52 6.37 14.26 8.10
C ASP A 52 6.94 12.91 8.58
N ILE A 53 6.38 11.80 8.12
CA ILE A 53 6.90 10.44 8.37
C ILE A 53 8.30 10.27 7.77
N MET A 54 8.49 10.72 6.53
CA MET A 54 9.78 10.61 5.84
C MET A 54 10.84 11.56 6.39
N ALA A 55 10.44 12.69 6.97
CA ALA A 55 11.33 13.65 7.63
C ALA A 55 11.86 13.16 8.98
N ASN A 56 11.24 12.15 9.60
CA ASN A 56 11.66 11.55 10.86
C ASN A 56 12.25 10.13 10.62
N PRO A 57 13.57 10.02 10.38
CA PRO A 57 14.22 8.77 10.04
C PRO A 57 14.49 7.89 11.27
N GLU A 58 13.54 7.79 12.20
CA GLU A 58 13.61 6.77 13.24
C GLU A 58 13.70 5.37 12.60
N ASP A 59 14.40 4.45 13.24
CA ASP A 59 14.61 3.07 12.75
C ASP A 59 13.39 2.17 13.01
N THR A 60 12.19 2.75 12.95
CA THR A 60 10.92 2.09 13.17
C THR A 60 10.25 1.72 11.84
N ASP A 61 9.42 0.69 11.88
CA ASP A 61 8.70 0.19 10.70
C ASP A 61 7.82 1.28 10.07
N PHE A 62 7.82 1.40 8.74
CA PHE A 62 7.00 2.39 8.03
C PHE A 62 5.52 2.33 8.43
N MET A 63 4.94 1.14 8.59
CA MET A 63 3.54 1.01 8.98
C MET A 63 3.31 1.51 10.41
N GLN A 64 4.27 1.30 11.32
CA GLN A 64 4.19 1.86 12.67
C GLN A 64 4.21 3.39 12.64
N LYS A 65 5.11 3.99 11.86
CA LYS A 65 5.15 5.46 11.69
C LYS A 65 3.85 6.03 11.15
N VAL A 66 3.19 5.33 10.22
CA VAL A 66 1.87 5.73 9.72
C VAL A 66 0.83 5.74 10.84
N LEU A 67 0.81 4.71 11.69
CA LEU A 67 -0.13 4.65 12.82
C LEU A 67 0.13 5.75 13.83
N ASP A 68 1.39 6.01 14.15
CA ASP A 68 1.80 7.05 15.10
C ASP A 68 1.40 8.44 14.58
N ALA A 69 1.67 8.74 13.31
CA ALA A 69 1.29 9.99 12.68
C ALA A 69 -0.25 10.19 12.59
N MET A 70 -1.00 9.09 12.50
CA MET A 70 -2.46 9.11 12.51
C MET A 70 -3.06 9.03 13.93
N ASN A 71 -2.23 8.94 14.97
CA ASN A 71 -2.65 8.74 16.36
C ASN A 71 -3.57 7.51 16.54
N ILE A 72 -3.23 6.40 15.86
CA ILE A 72 -3.99 5.15 15.90
C ILE A 72 -3.29 4.16 16.82
N ASN A 73 -4.02 3.74 17.85
CA ASN A 73 -3.60 2.71 18.78
C ASN A 73 -4.37 1.41 18.54
N PHE A 74 -3.68 0.29 18.67
CA PHE A 74 -4.29 -1.04 18.60
C PHE A 74 -3.70 -1.94 19.69
N ALA A 75 -4.48 -2.94 20.11
CA ALA A 75 -4.07 -3.92 21.09
C ALA A 75 -4.26 -5.32 20.51
N VAL A 76 -3.32 -6.21 20.82
CA VAL A 76 -3.37 -7.64 20.49
C VAL A 76 -2.81 -8.39 21.69
N SER A 77 -3.38 -9.54 22.01
CA SER A 77 -2.86 -10.37 23.10
C SER A 77 -1.58 -11.09 22.68
N ASP A 78 -0.69 -11.38 23.63
CA ASP A 78 0.50 -12.18 23.35
C ASP A 78 0.15 -13.62 22.92
N GLU A 79 -1.00 -14.13 23.39
CA GLU A 79 -1.52 -15.44 23.01
C GLU A 79 -1.93 -15.48 21.53
N ASP A 80 -2.62 -14.45 21.03
CA ASP A 80 -2.96 -14.32 19.62
C ASP A 80 -1.71 -14.16 18.74
N LEU A 81 -0.72 -13.40 19.21
CA LEU A 81 0.55 -13.25 18.50
C LEU A 81 1.33 -14.57 18.44
N ALA A 82 1.26 -15.38 19.50
CA ALA A 82 1.92 -16.69 19.55
C ALA A 82 1.35 -17.69 18.53
N ASN A 83 0.09 -17.50 18.10
CA ASN A 83 -0.53 -18.33 17.07
C ASN A 83 0.03 -18.10 15.66
N ILE A 84 0.76 -17.01 15.42
CA ILE A 84 1.36 -16.71 14.12
C ILE A 84 2.62 -17.57 13.93
N PRO A 85 2.69 -18.42 12.87
CA PRO A 85 3.88 -19.22 12.61
C PRO A 85 5.11 -18.32 12.38
N ARG A 86 6.13 -18.44 13.24
CA ARG A 86 7.36 -17.63 13.16
C ARG A 86 8.26 -17.99 11.98
N LYS A 87 8.13 -19.19 11.43
CA LYS A 87 8.94 -19.70 10.31
C LYS A 87 8.09 -20.58 9.40
N GLY A 88 8.58 -20.80 8.20
CA GLY A 88 7.90 -21.61 7.19
C GLY A 88 6.80 -20.84 6.43
N PRO A 89 6.24 -21.48 5.40
CA PRO A 89 5.22 -20.87 4.56
C PRO A 89 3.90 -20.74 5.33
N ALA A 90 3.31 -19.56 5.29
CA ALA A 90 2.02 -19.29 5.90
C ALA A 90 1.20 -18.35 5.01
N VAL A 91 -0.11 -18.57 4.96
CA VAL A 91 -1.07 -17.64 4.33
C VAL A 91 -1.95 -17.11 5.44
N ILE A 92 -1.92 -15.80 5.65
CA ILE A 92 -2.76 -15.12 6.63
C ILE A 92 -3.96 -14.54 5.89
N VAL A 93 -5.16 -14.85 6.36
CA VAL A 93 -6.42 -14.36 5.81
C VAL A 93 -7.14 -13.63 6.92
N ALA A 94 -7.49 -12.38 6.67
CA ALA A 94 -8.26 -11.55 7.58
C ALA A 94 -9.38 -10.84 6.81
N ASN A 95 -10.50 -10.62 7.48
CA ASN A 95 -11.44 -9.61 7.04
C ASN A 95 -10.80 -8.21 7.22
N HIS A 96 -11.29 -7.24 6.44
CA HIS A 96 -10.82 -5.85 6.56
C HIS A 96 -11.97 -4.86 6.27
N PRO A 97 -13.03 -4.84 7.11
CA PRO A 97 -14.19 -3.97 6.92
C PRO A 97 -13.87 -2.47 6.95
N PHE A 98 -12.81 -2.04 7.64
CA PHE A 98 -12.35 -0.65 7.71
C PHE A 98 -11.27 -0.33 6.66
N GLY A 99 -10.80 -1.34 5.92
CA GLY A 99 -9.98 -1.17 4.73
C GLY A 99 -8.52 -0.87 5.04
N ALA A 100 -8.01 0.24 4.51
CA ALA A 100 -6.57 0.53 4.49
C ALA A 100 -5.94 0.58 5.89
N VAL A 101 -6.66 1.11 6.89
CA VAL A 101 -6.16 1.22 8.27
C VAL A 101 -5.83 -0.15 8.87
N GLU A 102 -6.66 -1.16 8.61
CA GLU A 102 -6.42 -2.53 9.09
C GLU A 102 -5.22 -3.16 8.38
N GLY A 103 -5.01 -2.83 7.10
CA GLY A 103 -3.81 -3.22 6.38
C GLY A 103 -2.53 -2.67 7.03
N VAL A 104 -2.56 -1.40 7.47
CA VAL A 104 -1.45 -0.76 8.17
C VAL A 104 -1.24 -1.39 9.56
N ILE A 105 -2.31 -1.58 10.34
CA ILE A 105 -2.25 -2.25 11.65
C ILE A 105 -1.66 -3.65 11.51
N MET A 106 -2.17 -4.45 10.57
CA MET A 106 -1.67 -5.79 10.29
C MET A 106 -0.20 -5.75 9.85
N GLY A 107 0.20 -4.79 9.03
CA GLY A 107 1.59 -4.61 8.62
C GLY A 107 2.52 -4.30 9.77
N ALA A 108 2.13 -3.38 10.66
CA ALA A 108 2.90 -3.05 11.86
C ALA A 108 3.00 -4.25 12.81
N LEU A 109 1.91 -4.99 13.00
CA LEU A 109 1.86 -6.19 13.84
C LEU A 109 2.72 -7.32 13.27
N LEU A 110 2.55 -7.65 11.99
CA LEU A 110 3.31 -8.70 11.33
C LEU A 110 4.79 -8.37 11.23
N SER A 111 5.18 -7.10 11.08
CA SER A 111 6.60 -6.72 11.08
C SER A 111 7.33 -7.10 12.36
N ARG A 112 6.62 -7.18 13.51
CA ARG A 112 7.19 -7.59 14.81
C ARG A 112 7.43 -9.10 14.90
N VAL A 113 6.69 -9.92 14.15
CA VAL A 113 6.73 -11.40 14.25
C VAL A 113 7.35 -12.04 13.01
N ARG A 114 7.05 -11.49 11.84
CA ARG A 114 7.37 -11.94 10.47
C ARG A 114 7.70 -10.73 9.58
N PRO A 115 8.90 -10.12 9.70
CA PRO A 115 9.31 -9.01 8.84
C PRO A 115 9.40 -9.39 7.35
N ASP A 116 9.40 -10.68 7.02
CA ASP A 116 9.37 -11.24 5.67
C ASP A 116 7.98 -11.29 5.02
N HIS A 117 6.93 -10.81 5.70
CA HIS A 117 5.56 -10.82 5.17
C HIS A 117 5.41 -10.01 3.87
N LYS A 118 4.47 -10.45 3.04
CA LYS A 118 4.02 -9.70 1.85
C LYS A 118 2.50 -9.65 1.82
N PHE A 119 1.95 -8.49 1.49
CA PHE A 119 0.54 -8.27 1.27
C PHE A 119 0.18 -8.47 -0.19
N MET A 120 -0.89 -9.20 -0.46
CA MET A 120 -1.54 -9.13 -1.77
C MET A 120 -2.51 -7.95 -1.78
N GLY A 121 -2.33 -7.00 -2.70
CA GLY A 121 -3.17 -5.81 -2.73
C GLY A 121 -3.23 -5.14 -4.09
N ASN A 122 -4.05 -4.10 -4.18
CA ASN A 122 -4.31 -3.40 -5.43
C ASN A 122 -3.03 -2.74 -5.99
N PHE A 123 -2.85 -2.79 -7.31
CA PHE A 123 -1.73 -2.15 -8.01
C PHE A 123 -1.55 -0.65 -7.73
N PHE A 124 -2.60 0.06 -7.30
CA PHE A 124 -2.48 1.46 -6.89
C PHE A 124 -1.51 1.68 -5.72
N LEU A 125 -1.31 0.67 -4.86
CA LEU A 125 -0.36 0.76 -3.74
C LEU A 125 1.10 0.86 -4.21
N ASN A 126 1.40 0.54 -5.46
CA ASN A 126 2.71 0.78 -6.06
C ASN A 126 3.15 2.26 -6.03
N TYR A 127 2.18 3.17 -5.89
CA TYR A 127 2.47 4.59 -5.84
C TYR A 127 3.07 5.06 -4.52
N ILE A 128 2.99 4.26 -3.46
CA ILE A 128 3.64 4.53 -2.18
C ILE A 128 4.98 3.77 -2.18
N PRO A 129 6.14 4.45 -2.32
CA PRO A 129 7.44 3.81 -2.46
C PRO A 129 7.75 2.79 -1.34
N ASP A 130 7.51 3.17 -0.09
CA ASP A 130 7.85 2.37 1.11
C ASP A 130 7.04 1.08 1.26
N LEU A 131 5.97 0.92 0.49
CA LEU A 131 5.18 -0.31 0.49
C LEU A 131 5.63 -1.31 -0.58
N ARG A 132 6.30 -0.87 -1.65
CA ARG A 132 6.49 -1.67 -2.87
C ARG A 132 7.10 -3.05 -2.60
N ASP A 133 8.13 -3.10 -1.77
CA ASP A 133 8.85 -4.35 -1.49
C ASP A 133 8.05 -5.34 -0.64
N ARG A 134 6.99 -4.88 0.02
CA ARG A 134 6.09 -5.68 0.84
C ARG A 134 4.79 -6.03 0.13
N MET A 135 4.65 -5.69 -1.15
CA MET A 135 3.40 -5.89 -1.90
C MET A 135 3.55 -6.89 -3.04
N ILE A 136 2.55 -7.76 -3.17
CA ILE A 136 2.22 -8.52 -4.37
C ILE A 136 1.02 -7.84 -5.02
N LEU A 137 1.30 -7.05 -6.05
CA LEU A 137 0.34 -6.13 -6.66
C LEU A 137 -0.57 -6.84 -7.66
N VAL A 138 -1.88 -6.77 -7.46
CA VAL A 138 -2.92 -7.39 -8.32
C VAL A 138 -3.88 -6.36 -8.91
N ASP A 139 -4.54 -6.72 -10.02
CA ASP A 139 -5.66 -6.02 -10.63
C ASP A 139 -6.98 -6.69 -10.18
N PRO A 140 -7.72 -6.08 -9.23
CA PRO A 140 -8.92 -6.70 -8.66
C PRO A 140 -10.19 -6.48 -9.50
N PHE A 141 -10.12 -5.82 -10.66
CA PHE A 141 -11.31 -5.38 -11.40
C PHE A 141 -11.98 -6.45 -12.25
N GLY A 142 -11.50 -7.70 -12.21
CA GLY A 142 -12.19 -8.87 -12.79
C GLY A 142 -12.32 -8.88 -14.32
N SER A 143 -11.62 -8.01 -15.05
CA SER A 143 -11.67 -7.98 -16.51
C SER A 143 -10.86 -9.12 -17.14
N SER A 144 -11.11 -9.43 -18.42
CA SER A 144 -10.29 -10.39 -19.18
C SER A 144 -8.81 -9.97 -19.25
N SER A 145 -8.54 -8.66 -19.21
CA SER A 145 -7.19 -8.11 -19.07
C SER A 145 -6.62 -8.33 -17.67
N SER A 146 -7.43 -8.20 -16.62
CA SER A 146 -7.05 -8.41 -15.21
C SER A 146 -6.54 -9.84 -14.99
N ILE A 147 -7.18 -10.84 -15.59
CA ILE A 147 -6.71 -12.24 -15.54
C ILE A 147 -5.25 -12.34 -16.01
N LYS A 148 -4.93 -11.76 -17.18
CA LYS A 148 -3.58 -11.79 -17.75
C LYS A 148 -2.57 -11.05 -16.86
N LYS A 149 -2.96 -9.91 -16.29
CA LYS A 149 -2.11 -9.11 -15.38
C LYS A 149 -1.83 -9.84 -14.07
N ASN A 150 -2.76 -10.65 -13.58
CA ASN A 150 -2.64 -11.34 -12.29
C ASN A 150 -1.83 -12.65 -12.34
N ILE A 151 -1.52 -13.18 -13.53
CA ILE A 151 -0.70 -14.41 -13.65
C ILE A 151 0.65 -14.26 -12.94
N ARG A 152 1.34 -13.13 -13.16
CA ARG A 152 2.67 -12.91 -12.58
C ARG A 152 2.62 -12.72 -11.04
N PRO A 153 1.75 -11.86 -10.49
CA PRO A 153 1.54 -11.75 -9.05
C PRO A 153 1.20 -13.09 -8.38
N LEU A 154 0.31 -13.90 -8.96
CA LEU A 154 -0.03 -15.21 -8.42
C LEU A 154 1.17 -16.16 -8.40
N LYS A 155 2.01 -16.17 -9.45
CA LYS A 155 3.27 -16.92 -9.46
C LYS A 155 4.28 -16.41 -8.43
N GLU A 156 4.22 -15.14 -8.05
CA GLU A 156 5.02 -14.57 -6.98
C GLU A 156 4.53 -15.04 -5.62
N SER A 157 3.22 -15.02 -5.37
CA SER A 157 2.63 -15.56 -4.14
C SER A 157 3.00 -17.02 -3.91
N ILE A 158 2.93 -17.86 -4.96
CA ILE A 158 3.34 -19.27 -4.86
C ILE A 158 4.83 -19.39 -4.54
N ARG A 159 5.69 -18.48 -5.02
CA ARG A 159 7.12 -18.49 -4.71
C ARG A 159 7.41 -18.09 -3.26
N CYS A 160 6.60 -17.22 -2.67
CA CYS A 160 6.71 -16.87 -1.24
C CYS A 160 6.35 -18.02 -0.30
N LEU A 161 5.65 -19.04 -0.79
CA LEU A 161 5.18 -20.19 -0.01
C LEU A 161 6.04 -21.45 -0.22
N ARG A 162 7.20 -21.31 -0.87
CA ARG A 162 8.14 -22.42 -1.12
C ARG A 162 9.35 -22.33 -0.22
#